data_AF-A0A838IEZ1-F1
#
_entry.id   AF-A0A838IEZ1-F1
#
_cell.length_a   1.000
_cell.length_b   1.000
_cell.length_c   1.000
_cell.angle_alpha   90.00
_cell.angle_beta   90.00
_cell.angle_gamma   90.00
#
_symmetry.space_group_name_H-M   'P 1'
#
loop_
_entity.id
_entity.type
_entity.pdbx_description
1 polymer ?
#
loop_
_entity_poly.entity_id
_entity_poly.type
_entity_poly.pdbx_seq_one_letter_code
_entity_poly.pdbx_strand_id
1 'polypeptide(L)' 'MWLSRKPLAALYDLLTAPLERAALREWRRLVWGAIPSSGLGLEVGAGTGANFEYHPLGARVVAVDVSLAMLRKAQAKLRR' A
#
# COMPACT_ATOMS: atom_id res chain seq x y z
N MET A 1 -19.31 29.69 4.97
CA MET A 1 -18.30 29.98 6.02
C MET A 1 -17.56 28.69 6.36
N TRP A 2 -16.73 28.20 5.43
CA TRP A 2 -15.94 26.97 5.57
C TRP A 2 -14.47 27.35 5.47
N LEU A 3 -13.87 27.75 6.59
CA LEU A 3 -12.42 27.96 6.66
C LEU A 3 -11.83 27.25 7.87
N SER A 4 -10.84 26.42 7.52
CA SER A 4 -9.59 26.25 8.27
C SER A 4 -9.61 25.45 9.56
N ARG A 5 -9.57 24.12 9.44
CA ARG A 5 -8.68 23.24 10.24
C ARG A 5 -8.10 22.08 9.44
N LYS A 6 -7.48 22.36 8.28
CA LYS A 6 -6.68 21.38 7.51
C LYS A 6 -5.64 20.59 8.35
N PRO A 7 -4.92 21.18 9.33
CA PRO A 7 -3.95 20.41 10.11
C PRO A 7 -4.59 19.39 11.05
N LEU A 8 -5.81 19.66 11.55
CA LEU A 8 -6.48 18.73 12.47
C LEU A 8 -6.97 17.49 11.73
N ALA A 9 -7.49 17.66 10.51
CA ALA A 9 -7.87 16.54 9.65
C ALA A 9 -6.64 15.70 9.27
N ALA A 10 -5.56 16.32 8.77
CA ALA A 10 -4.35 15.58 8.40
C ALA A 10 -3.67 14.87 9.60
N LEU A 11 -3.70 15.47 10.80
CA LEU A 11 -3.22 14.86 12.03
C LEU A 11 -4.12 13.70 12.46
N TYR A 12 -5.43 13.88 12.40
CA TYR A 12 -6.40 12.83 12.69
C TYR A 12 -6.22 11.64 11.73
N ASP A 13 -6.13 11.90 10.43
CA ASP A 13 -5.86 10.89 9.40
C ASP A 13 -4.53 10.16 9.67
N LEU A 14 -3.48 10.88 10.09
CA LEU A 14 -2.20 10.26 10.45
C LEU A 14 -2.32 9.34 11.68
N LEU A 15 -3.11 9.74 12.67
CA LEU A 15 -3.35 8.98 13.90
C LEU A 15 -4.24 7.76 13.67
N THR A 16 -5.21 7.85 12.75
CA THR A 16 -6.11 6.73 12.40
C THR A 16 -5.50 5.79 11.36
N ALA A 17 -4.54 6.27 10.55
CA ALA A 17 -3.94 5.45 9.50
C ALA A 17 -3.32 4.11 9.96
N PRO A 18 -2.71 3.97 11.17
CA PRO A 18 -2.29 2.65 11.68
C PRO A 18 -3.47 1.70 11.90
N LEU A 19 -4.58 2.21 12.44
CA LEU A 19 -5.80 1.42 12.69
C LEU A 19 -6.45 1.01 11.36
N GLU A 20 -6.57 1.93 10.41
CA GLU A 20 -7.07 1.61 9.07
C GLU A 20 -6.16 0.59 8.37
N ARG A 21 -4.83 0.76 8.46
CA ARG A 21 -3.88 -0.24 7.92
C ARG A 21 -4.06 -1.60 8.57
N ALA A 22 -4.29 -1.65 9.88
CA ALA A 22 -4.54 -2.90 10.60
C ALA A 22 -5.87 -3.55 10.20
N ALA A 23 -6.93 -2.77 10.04
CA ALA A 23 -8.23 -3.26 9.58
C ALA A 23 -8.17 -3.79 8.14
N LEU A 24 -7.38 -3.14 7.27
CA LEU A 24 -7.17 -3.58 5.89
C LEU A 24 -6.23 -4.79 5.78
N ARG A 25 -5.51 -5.15 6.84
CA ARG A 25 -4.54 -6.26 6.81
C ARG A 25 -5.19 -7.58 6.39
N GLU A 26 -6.36 -7.87 6.95
CA GLU A 26 -7.05 -9.13 6.66
C GLU A 26 -7.55 -9.16 5.21
N TRP A 27 -8.11 -8.05 4.74
CA TRP A 27 -8.50 -7.89 3.34
C TRP A 27 -7.32 -8.06 2.39
N ARG A 28 -6.15 -7.49 2.72
CA ARG A 28 -4.94 -7.67 1.90
C ARG A 28 -4.53 -9.14 1.84
N ARG A 29 -4.54 -9.86 2.96
CA ARG A 29 -4.24 -11.31 2.97
C ARG A 29 -5.21 -12.10 2.11
N LEU A 30 -6.51 -11.86 2.25
CA LEU A 30 -7.53 -12.59 1.49
C LEU A 30 -7.42 -12.31 -0.02
N VAL A 31 -7.32 -11.05 -0.41
CA VAL A 31 -7.24 -10.65 -1.82
C VAL A 31 -5.96 -11.17 -2.46
N TRP A 32 -4.80 -10.95 -1.83
CA TRP A 32 -3.54 -11.40 -2.40
C TRP A 32 -3.36 -12.91 -2.32
N GLY A 33 -3.89 -13.57 -1.29
CA GLY A 33 -3.89 -15.03 -1.18
C GLY A 33 -4.73 -15.75 -2.24
N ALA A 34 -5.70 -15.06 -2.84
CA ALA A 34 -6.50 -15.59 -3.96
C ALA A 34 -5.80 -15.45 -5.32
N ILE A 35 -4.68 -14.72 -5.40
CA ILE A 35 -3.95 -14.50 -6.65
C ILE A 35 -2.96 -15.65 -6.87
N PRO A 36 -2.94 -16.28 -8.06
CA PRO A 36 -1.95 -17.31 -8.40
C PRO A 36 -0.51 -16.78 -8.28
N SER A 37 0.40 -17.60 -7.75
CA SER A 37 1.83 -17.28 -7.68
C SER A 37 2.55 -17.42 -9.03
N SER A 38 1.94 -18.09 -10.01
CA SER A 38 2.48 -18.24 -11.35
C SER A 38 2.12 -17.07 -12.26
N GLY A 39 3.05 -16.69 -13.13
CA GLY A 39 2.85 -15.61 -14.11
C GLY A 39 3.48 -14.27 -13.72
N LEU A 40 3.03 -13.22 -14.40
CA LEU A 40 3.49 -11.83 -14.22
C LEU A 40 2.29 -10.94 -13.89
N GLY A 41 2.24 -10.43 -12.67
CA GLY A 41 1.20 -9.51 -12.20
C GLY A 41 1.59 -8.05 -12.40
N LEU A 42 0.58 -7.18 -12.54
CA LEU A 42 0.73 -5.72 -12.54
C LEU A 42 -0.11 -5.13 -11.41
N GLU A 43 0.54 -4.50 -10.44
CA GLU A 43 -0.13 -3.72 -9.38
C GLU A 43 -0.14 -2.25 -9.78
N VAL A 44 -1.33 -1.69 -10.02
CA VAL A 44 -1.51 -0.27 -10.35
C VAL A 44 -1.87 0.51 -9.10
N GLY A 45 -1.16 1.62 -8.85
CA GLY A 45 -1.36 2.43 -7.65
C GLY A 45 -0.70 1.81 -6.41
N ALA A 46 0.48 1.20 -6.59
CA ALA A 46 1.19 0.52 -5.51
C ALA A 46 1.58 1.44 -4.34
N GLY A 47 1.64 2.76 -4.60
CA GLY A 47 1.98 3.77 -3.62
C GLY A 47 3.30 3.48 -2.91
N THR A 48 3.24 3.38 -1.58
CA THR A 48 4.43 3.12 -0.74
C THR A 48 4.72 1.63 -0.56
N GLY A 49 4.12 0.75 -1.37
CA GLY A 49 4.27 -0.70 -1.26
C GLY A 49 3.65 -1.26 0.01
N ALA A 50 2.41 -0.86 0.32
CA ALA A 50 1.68 -1.38 1.48
C ALA A 50 1.22 -2.84 1.29
N ASN A 51 1.22 -3.33 0.04
CA ASN A 51 0.80 -4.68 -0.31
C ASN A 51 1.93 -5.70 -0.42
N PHE A 52 3.19 -5.26 -0.43
CA PHE A 52 4.31 -6.11 -0.84
C PHE A 52 4.52 -7.34 0.07
N GLU A 53 4.23 -7.20 1.37
CA GLU A 53 4.29 -8.31 2.33
C GLU A 53 3.19 -9.37 2.12
N TYR A 54 2.15 -9.05 1.35
CA TYR A 54 1.03 -9.93 1.06
C TYR A 54 1.14 -10.57 -0.32
N HIS A 55 2.08 -10.14 -1.17
CA HIS A 55 2.31 -10.74 -2.48
C HIS A 55 2.59 -12.25 -2.31
N PRO A 56 1.98 -13.13 -3.13
CA PRO A 56 2.22 -14.56 -3.04
C PRO A 56 3.71 -14.89 -3.19
N LEU A 57 4.19 -15.86 -2.42
CA LEU A 57 5.59 -16.28 -2.49
C LEU A 57 5.91 -16.80 -3.91
N GLY A 58 6.98 -16.27 -4.49
CA GLY A 58 7.41 -16.62 -5.86
C GLY A 58 6.67 -15.88 -6.97
N ALA A 59 5.65 -15.07 -6.67
CA ALA A 59 4.98 -14.24 -7.67
C ALA A 59 5.93 -13.18 -8.23
N ARG A 60 5.87 -12.97 -9.54
CA ARG A 60 6.53 -11.84 -10.20
C ARG A 60 5.50 -10.74 -10.36
N VAL A 61 5.68 -9.63 -9.63
CA VAL A 61 4.77 -8.48 -9.68
C VAL A 61 5.54 -7.23 -10.12
N VAL A 62 5.01 -6.54 -11.11
CA VAL A 62 5.43 -5.18 -11.48
C VAL A 62 4.50 -4.21 -10.77
N ALA A 63 5.05 -3.37 -9.89
CA ALA A 63 4.29 -2.37 -9.17
C ALA A 63 4.51 -0.98 -9.79
N VAL A 64 3.43 -0.30 -10.17
CA VAL A 64 3.47 1.04 -10.78
C VAL A 64 2.67 2.05 -9.96
N ASP A 65 3.14 3.28 -9.95
CA ASP A 65 2.44 4.41 -9.35
C ASP A 65 2.89 5.70 -10.06
N VAL A 66 2.00 6.70 -10.13
CA VAL A 66 2.33 8.01 -10.70
C VAL A 66 3.31 8.79 -9.82
N SER A 67 3.33 8.50 -8.51
CA SER A 67 4.17 9.18 -7.53
C SER A 67 5.54 8.50 -7.39
N LEU A 68 6.54 9.06 -8.08
CA LEU A 68 7.94 8.65 -7.91
C LEU A 68 8.42 8.72 -6.45
N ALA A 69 7.92 9.68 -5.67
CA ALA A 69 8.27 9.80 -4.25
C ALA A 69 7.74 8.61 -3.42
N MET A 70 6.54 8.11 -3.73
CA MET A 70 5.99 6.92 -3.07
C MET A 70 6.73 5.65 -3.51
N LEU A 71 7.04 5.52 -4.80
CA LEU A 71 7.83 4.39 -5.32
C LEU A 71 9.23 4.30 -4.71
N ARG A 72 9.90 5.43 -4.43
CA ARG A 72 11.17 5.44 -3.69
C ARG A 72 11.03 4.82 -2.30
N LYS A 73 9.94 5.14 -1.58
CA LYS A 73 9.64 4.53 -0.28
C LYS A 73 9.31 3.05 -0.42
N ALA A 74 8.56 2.68 -1.45
CA ALA A 74 8.22 1.28 -1.74
C ALA A 74 9.50 0.46 -2.02
N GLN A 75 10.40 0.97 -2.86
CA GLN A 75 11.66 0.32 -3.19
C GLN A 75 12.56 0.14 -1.98
N ALA A 76 12.58 1.10 -1.05
CA ALA A 76 13.35 0.97 0.19
C ALA A 76 12.87 -0.20 1.07
N LYS A 77 11.59 -0.60 0.98
CA LYS A 77 11.06 -1.77 1.70
C LYS A 77 11.51 -3.10 1.11
N LEU A 78 11.83 -3.14 -0.18
CA LEU A 78 12.33 -4.35 -0.85
C LEU A 78 13.83 -4.60 -0.59
N ARG A 79 14.53 -3.62 0.00
CA ARG A 79 15.97 -3.71 0.33
C ARG A 79 16.22 -4.09 1.80
N ARG A 80 15.17 -4.26 2.59
CA ARG A 80 15.22 -4.72 3.98
C ARG A 80 14.97 -6.22 4.02
#